data_AF-A0A1M5L8G1-F1
#
_entry.id   AF-A0A1M5L8G1-F1
#
_cell.length_a   1.000
_cell.length_b   1.000
_cell.length_c   1.000
_cell.angle_alpha   90.00
_cell.angle_beta   90.00
_cell.angle_gamma   90.00
#
_symmetry.space_group_name_H-M   'P 1'
#
loop_
_entity.id
_entity.type
_entity.pdbx_description
1 polymer ?
#
loop_
_entity_poly.entity_id
_entity_poly.type
_entity_poly.pdbx_seq_one_letter_code
_entity_poly.pdbx_strand_id
1 'polypeptide(L)' 'MLKIIVLLPLVLSLIWVGYLKVNQYSLADGKQGFKYIFIFSSVVALFFTFMYFVTQ' A
#
# COMPACT_ATOMS: atom_id res chain seq x y z
N MET A 1 13.44 -7.50 -8.27
CA MET A 1 13.20 -6.76 -7.00
C MET A 1 11.95 -5.88 -7.06
N LEU A 2 11.74 -5.05 -8.09
CA LEU A 2 10.57 -4.17 -8.20
C LEU A 2 9.18 -4.86 -8.17
N LYS A 3 9.05 -6.09 -8.69
CA LYS A 3 7.78 -6.84 -8.70
C LYS A 3 7.15 -7.00 -7.30
N ILE A 4 7.96 -7.22 -6.27
CA ILE A 4 7.48 -7.42 -4.90
C ILE A 4 6.99 -6.09 -4.30
N ILE A 5 7.68 -4.99 -4.60
CA ILE A 5 7.33 -3.63 -4.13
C ILE A 5 5.98 -3.19 -4.72
N VAL A 6 5.71 -3.54 -5.98
CA VAL A 6 4.42 -3.26 -6.65
C VAL A 6 3.28 -4.13 -6.12
N LEU A 7 3.58 -5.35 -5.65
CA LEU A 7 2.60 -6.24 -5.03
C LEU A 7 2.19 -5.81 -3.62
N LEU A 8 3.06 -5.12 -2.89
CA LEU A 8 2.82 -4.67 -1.53
C LEU A 8 1.50 -3.88 -1.36
N PRO A 9 1.21 -2.80 -2.13
CA PRO A 9 -0.06 -2.08 -2.02
C PRO A 9 -1.27 -2.94 -2.37
N LEU A 10 -1.14 -3.89 -3.30
CA LEU A 10 -2.22 -4.81 -3.69
C LEU A 10 -2.57 -5.78 -2.56
N VAL A 11 -1.57 -6.35 -1.89
CA VAL A 11 -1.78 -7.25 -0.75
C VAL A 11 -2.39 -6.47 0.43
N LEU A 12 -1.84 -5.30 0.76
CA LEU A 12 -2.39 -4.48 1.85
C LEU A 12 -3.83 -4.02 1.57
N SER A 13 -4.15 -3.66 0.33
CA SER A 13 -5.51 -3.27 -0.03
C SER A 13 -6.49 -4.44 0.05
N LEU A 14 -6.10 -5.67 -0.32
CA LEU A 14 -6.91 -6.86 -0.13
C LEU A 14 -7.17 -7.16 1.37
N ILE A 15 -6.15 -7.04 2.22
CA ILE A 15 -6.28 -7.19 3.67
C ILE A 15 -7.26 -6.15 4.23
N TRP A 16 -7.15 -4.89 3.78
CA TRP A 16 -8.03 -3.81 4.20
C TRP A 16 -9.49 -4.03 3.79
N VAL A 17 -9.73 -4.53 2.56
CA VAL A 17 -11.07 -4.93 2.12
C VAL A 17 -11.64 -6.04 3.01
N GLY A 18 -10.82 -7.03 3.37
CA GLY A 18 -11.19 -8.08 4.32
C GLY A 18 -11.60 -7.51 5.67
N TYR A 19 -10.79 -6.59 6.22
CA TYR A 19 -11.08 -5.89 7.47
C TYR A 19 -12.42 -5.14 7.42
N LEU A 20 -12.69 -4.39 6.35
CA LEU A 20 -13.95 -3.66 6.19
C LEU A 20 -15.15 -4.61 6.15
N LYS A 21 -15.03 -5.73 5.41
CA LYS A 21 -16.09 -6.75 5.33
C LYS A 21 -16.39 -7.39 6.68
N VAL A 22 -15.36 -7.77 7.44
CA VAL A 22 -15.53 -8.39 8.77
C VAL A 22 -16.22 -7.44 9.74
N ASN A 23 -15.92 -6.15 9.66
CA ASN A 23 -16.50 -5.13 10.53
C ASN A 23 -17.78 -4.48 9.99
N GLN A 24 -18.36 -5.00 8.89
CA GLN A 24 -19.57 -4.46 8.25
C GLN A 24 -19.44 -2.99 7.81
N TYR A 25 -18.22 -2.50 7.59
CA TYR A 25 -17.98 -1.15 7.09
C TYR A 25 -18.15 -1.07 5.57
N SER A 26 -18.66 0.06 5.08
CA SER A 26 -18.70 0.30 3.64
C SER A 26 -17.32 0.63 3.10
N LEU A 27 -17.11 0.40 1.80
CA LEU A 27 -15.88 0.84 1.12
C LEU A 27 -15.70 2.36 1.16
N ALA A 28 -16.80 3.12 1.29
CA ALA A 28 -16.76 4.57 1.42
C ALA A 28 -16.14 5.00 2.76
N ASP A 29 -16.48 4.30 3.84
CA ASP A 29 -15.94 4.54 5.19
C ASP A 29 -14.45 4.18 5.26
N GLY A 30 -14.06 3.13 4.52
CA GLY A 30 -12.68 2.65 4.44
C GLY A 30 -11.74 3.45 3.53
N LYS A 31 -12.20 4.50 2.84
CA LYS A 31 -11.37 5.27 1.87
C LYS A 31 -10.07 5.79 2.48
N GLN A 32 -10.10 6.16 3.75
CA GLN A 32 -8.92 6.70 4.42
C GLN A 32 -7.82 5.64 4.61
N GLY A 33 -8.20 4.38 4.88
CA GLY A 33 -7.23 3.28 4.92
C GLY A 33 -6.56 3.01 3.58
N PHE A 34 -7.30 3.10 2.47
CA PHE A 34 -6.70 3.00 1.13
C PHE A 34 -5.70 4.14 0.85
N LYS A 35 -5.98 5.38 1.30
CA LYS A 35 -5.00 6.47 1.21
C LYS A 35 -3.75 6.18 2.02
N TYR A 36 -3.88 5.68 3.24
CA TYR A 36 -2.72 5.32 4.06
C TYR A 36 -1.87 4.23 3.40
N ILE A 37 -2.50 3.18 2.86
CA ILE A 37 -1.80 2.11 2.14
C ILE A 37 -1.05 2.67 0.93
N PHE A 38 -1.71 3.55 0.16
CA PHE A 38 -1.11 4.16 -1.02
C PHE A 38 0.08 5.07 -0.67
N ILE A 39 -0.07 5.93 0.34
CA ILE A 39 1.00 6.84 0.81
C ILE A 39 2.17 6.01 1.34
N PHE A 40 1.92 5.05 2.23
CA PHE A 40 2.96 4.18 2.78
C PHE A 40 3.73 3.44 1.69
N SER A 41 3.01 2.82 0.76
CA SER A 41 3.62 2.09 -0.36
C SER A 41 4.43 3.01 -1.29
N SER A 42 3.94 4.23 -1.52
CA SER A 42 4.62 5.24 -2.34
C SER A 42 5.91 5.73 -1.67
N VAL A 43 5.89 5.98 -0.36
CA VAL A 43 7.08 6.36 0.43
C VAL A 43 8.13 5.26 0.36
N VAL A 44 7.73 4.00 0.55
CA VAL A 44 8.63 2.84 0.46
C VAL A 44 9.23 2.72 -0.95
N ALA A 45 8.41 2.84 -1.99
CA ALA A 45 8.87 2.78 -3.37
C ALA A 45 9.87 3.91 -3.71
N LEU A 46 9.57 5.15 -3.28
CA LEU A 46 10.46 6.30 -3.46
C LEU A 46 11.78 6.10 -2.70
N PHE A 47 11.73 5.60 -1.47
CA PHE A 47 12.93 5.33 -0.67
C PHE A 47 13.85 4.32 -1.38
N PHE A 48 13.31 3.18 -1.83
CA PHE A 48 14.12 2.19 -2.54
C PHE A 48 14.63 2.69 -3.89
N THR A 49 13.83 3.49 -4.59
CA THR A 49 14.26 4.14 -5.85
C THR A 49 15.40 5.11 -5.60
N PHE A 50 15.29 5.94 -4.55
CA PHE A 50 16.33 6.88 -4.16
C PHE A 50 17.63 6.15 -3.76
N MET A 51 17.51 5.11 -2.93
CA MET A 51 18.66 4.27 -2.54
C MET A 51 19.35 3.63 -3.74
N TYR A 52 18.59 3.23 -4.76
CA TYR A 52 19.18 2.74 -6.01
C TYR A 52 20.06 3.82 -6.64
N PHE A 53 19.56 5.05 -6.83
CA PHE A 53 20.35 6.15 -7.40
C PHE A 53 21.56 6.56 -6.56
N VAL A 54 21.48 6.48 -5.24
CA VAL A 54 22.62 6.81 -4.35
C VAL A 54 23.69 5.71 -4.34
N THR A 55 23.31 4.47 -4.64
CA THR A 55 24.22 3.31 -4.61
C THR A 55 24.83 3.01 -6.00
N GLN A 56 24.24 3.54 -7.08
CA GLN A 56 24.84 3.55 -8.41
C GLN A 56 25.98 4.56 -8.49
#